data_AF-R1EP35-F1
#
_entry.id   AF-R1EP35-F1
#
_cell.length_a   1.000
_cell.length_b   1.000
_cell.length_c   1.000
_cell.angle_alpha   90.00
_cell.angle_beta   90.00
_cell.angle_gamma   90.00
#
_symmetry.space_group_name_H-M   'P 1'
#
loop_
_entity.id
_entity.type
_entity.pdbx_description
1 polymer ?
#
loop_
_entity_poly.entity_id
_entity_poly.type
_entity_poly.pdbx_seq_one_letter_code
_entity_poly.pdbx_strand_id
1 'polypeptide(L)'
;MIVDIEDMSDISEEESKRLRDFCTRVSALSDLFVQPQQQGDMTGVYTPNWFKFQYLGEILESSLADIKYLWTEGELKLEYGADEVVDLIEALFADSDYRRRAIADIKRTAVR
;
A
#
# COMPACT_ATOMS: atom_id res chain seq x y z
N MET A 1 12.92 -2.37 -0.57
CA MET A 1 11.95 -2.28 0.54
C MET A 1 10.53 -2.58 0.09
N ILE A 2 9.94 -1.80 -0.83
CA ILE A 2 8.59 -2.11 -1.36
C ILE A 2 8.57 -3.53 -1.95
N VAL A 3 9.46 -3.79 -2.92
CA VAL A 3 9.61 -5.12 -3.55
C VAL A 3 9.87 -6.23 -2.53
N ASP A 4 10.71 -5.98 -1.52
CA ASP A 4 11.01 -7.00 -0.49
C ASP A 4 9.77 -7.38 0.33
N ILE A 5 8.82 -6.46 0.51
CA ILE A 5 7.55 -6.72 1.21
C ILE A 5 6.54 -7.37 0.25
N GLU A 6 6.48 -6.91 -1.00
CA GLU A 6 5.63 -7.51 -2.06
C GLU A 6 6.01 -8.97 -2.35
N ASP A 7 7.29 -9.33 -2.23
CA ASP A 7 7.79 -10.70 -2.43
C ASP A 7 7.52 -11.64 -1.25
N MET A 8 6.96 -11.15 -0.13
CA MET A 8 6.61 -11.99 1.02
C MET A 8 5.33 -12.79 0.74
N SER A 9 5.43 -14.12 0.80
CA SER A 9 4.28 -15.01 0.51
C SER A 9 3.24 -15.12 1.64
N ASP A 10 3.62 -14.78 2.87
CA ASP A 10 2.76 -14.81 4.05
C ASP A 10 3.25 -13.73 5.03
N ILE A 11 2.33 -12.92 5.55
CA ILE A 11 2.60 -11.83 6.48
C ILE A 11 1.61 -11.98 7.63
N SER A 12 2.10 -12.37 8.80
CA SER A 12 1.28 -12.41 10.00
C SER A 12 0.85 -11.01 10.44
N GLU A 13 -0.20 -10.91 11.25
CA GLU A 13 -0.67 -9.62 11.80
C GLU A 13 0.43 -8.89 12.58
N GLU A 14 1.27 -9.63 13.30
CA GLU A 14 2.40 -9.04 14.04
C GLU A 14 3.48 -8.49 13.09
N GLU A 15 3.80 -9.22 12.02
CA GLU A 15 4.74 -8.74 10.99
C GLU A 15 4.20 -7.52 10.27
N SER A 16 2.92 -7.52 9.91
CA SER A 16 2.28 -6.39 9.25
C SER A 16 2.36 -5.11 10.08
N LYS A 17 2.10 -5.21 11.39
CA LYS A 17 2.26 -4.08 12.34
C LYS A 17 3.71 -3.59 12.40
N ARG A 18 4.69 -4.49 12.47
CA ARG A 18 6.12 -4.11 12.48
C ARG A 18 6.55 -3.46 11.17
N LEU A 19 6.06 -3.95 10.04
CA LEU A 19 6.30 -3.36 8.73
C LEU A 19 5.65 -1.98 8.62
N ARG A 20 4.41 -1.81 9.10
CA ARG A 20 3.75 -0.50 9.21
C ARG A 20 4.54 0.47 10.08
N ASP A 21 4.98 0.06 11.25
CA ASP A 21 5.81 0.88 12.13
C ASP A 21 7.13 1.29 11.47
N PHE A 22 7.72 0.40 10.68
CA PHE A 22 8.88 0.73 9.87
C PHE A 22 8.54 1.74 8.78
N CYS A 23 7.42 1.55 8.06
CA CYS A 23 6.96 2.48 7.05
C CYS A 23 6.76 3.88 7.65
N THR A 24 6.05 3.98 8.78
CA THR A 24 5.80 5.24 9.50
C THR A 24 7.10 5.96 9.88
N ARG A 25 8.11 5.23 10.39
CA ARG A 25 9.41 5.82 10.75
C ARG A 25 10.19 6.32 9.55
N VAL A 26 10.15 5.61 8.43
CA VAL A 26 10.76 6.07 7.17
C VAL A 26 9.97 7.26 6.63
N SER A 27 8.65 7.23 6.71
CA SER A 27 7.79 8.34 6.27
C SER A 27 8.06 9.63 7.03
N ALA A 28 8.40 9.55 8.33
CA ALA A 28 8.76 10.72 9.14
C ALA A 28 10.02 11.44 8.64
N LEU A 29 10.82 10.83 7.76
CA LEU A 29 11.96 11.50 7.11
C LEU A 29 11.52 12.46 6.00
N SER A 30 10.22 12.53 5.66
CA SER A 30 9.66 13.53 4.73
C SER A 30 9.94 14.97 5.17
N ASP A 31 10.09 15.19 6.48
CA ASP A 31 10.47 16.49 7.05
C ASP A 31 11.81 17.03 6.49
N LEU A 32 12.69 16.15 6.03
CA LEU A 32 13.97 16.54 5.39
C LEU A 32 13.77 17.20 4.02
N PHE A 33 12.59 17.05 3.41
CA PHE A 33 12.25 17.60 2.10
C PHE A 33 11.40 18.87 2.19
N VAL A 34 11.13 19.38 3.38
CA VAL A 34 10.42 20.65 3.59
C VAL A 34 11.41 21.81 3.43
N GLN A 35 11.20 22.66 2.42
CA GLN A 35 12.05 23.84 2.17
C GLN A 35 11.35 25.14 2.60
N PRO A 36 12.04 26.08 3.28
CA PRO A 36 11.43 27.34 3.74
C PRO A 36 10.82 28.21 2.62
N GLN A 37 11.27 28.03 1.38
CA GLN A 37 10.89 28.84 0.21
C GLN A 37 9.89 28.13 -0.70
N GLN A 38 9.59 26.84 -0.47
CA GLN A 38 8.61 26.09 -1.24
C GLN A 38 7.43 25.73 -0.33
N GLN A 39 6.22 25.99 -0.80
CA GLN A 39 5.02 25.61 -0.06
C GLN A 39 4.71 24.14 -0.35
N GLY A 40 4.64 23.32 0.71
CA GLY A 40 4.18 21.94 0.65
C GLY A 40 5.27 20.89 0.87
N ASP A 41 4.84 19.65 1.03
CA ASP A 41 5.71 18.48 1.10
C ASP A 41 6.29 18.18 -0.30
N MET A 42 7.60 18.29 -0.43
CA MET A 42 8.32 18.03 -1.68
C MET A 42 8.86 16.60 -1.77
N THR A 43 8.58 15.73 -0.80
CA THR A 43 9.14 14.38 -0.74
C THR A 43 8.85 13.59 -2.01
N GLY A 44 7.62 13.67 -2.54
CA GLY A 44 7.24 13.01 -3.78
C GLY A 44 7.96 13.52 -5.03
N VAL A 45 8.53 14.73 -4.99
CA VAL A 45 9.34 15.30 -6.10
C VAL A 45 10.74 14.71 -6.11
N TYR A 46 11.32 14.46 -4.93
CA TYR A 46 12.70 14.00 -4.80
C TYR A 46 12.83 12.48 -4.61
N THR A 47 11.77 11.81 -4.19
CA THR A 47 11.77 10.38 -3.85
C THR A 47 10.84 9.63 -4.80
N PRO A 48 11.38 8.94 -5.84
CA PRO A 48 10.59 8.09 -6.71
C PRO A 48 9.79 7.05 -5.92
N ASN A 49 8.57 6.73 -6.37
CA ASN A 49 7.66 5.78 -5.73
C ASN A 49 7.23 6.16 -4.30
N TRP A 50 7.32 7.44 -3.91
CA TRP A 50 6.90 7.90 -2.59
C TRP A 50 5.44 7.59 -2.28
N PHE A 51 4.52 7.87 -3.20
CA PHE A 51 3.10 7.60 -2.99
C PHE A 51 2.79 6.10 -2.96
N LYS A 52 3.38 5.31 -3.86
CA LYS A 52 3.37 3.84 -3.77
C LYS A 52 3.82 3.33 -2.40
N PHE A 53 4.88 3.90 -1.83
CA PHE A 53 5.36 3.57 -0.50
C PHE A 53 4.37 3.98 0.61
N GLN A 54 3.77 5.18 0.56
CA GLN A 54 2.74 5.58 1.53
C GLN A 54 1.56 4.60 1.49
N TYR A 55 1.08 4.23 0.31
CA TYR A 55 0.01 3.25 0.15
C TYR A 55 0.38 1.87 0.66
N LEU A 56 1.64 1.42 0.54
CA LEU A 56 2.09 0.18 1.16
C LEU A 56 1.86 0.21 2.68
N GLY A 57 2.26 1.31 3.32
CA GLY A 57 2.00 1.54 4.74
C GLY A 57 0.52 1.42 5.08
N GLU A 58 -0.36 2.06 4.30
CA GLU A 58 -1.79 2.00 4.55
C GLU A 58 -2.39 0.61 4.32
N ILE A 59 -1.94 -0.13 3.31
CA ILE A 59 -2.38 -1.51 3.07
C ILE A 59 -2.04 -2.42 4.26
N LEU A 60 -0.84 -2.28 4.84
CA LEU A 60 -0.37 -3.12 5.95
C LEU A 60 -1.24 -3.00 7.23
N GLU A 61 -2.00 -1.92 7.40
CA GLU A 61 -2.89 -1.73 8.57
C GLU A 61 -4.38 -1.73 8.21
N SER A 62 -4.70 -1.79 6.92
CA SER A 62 -6.07 -1.69 6.42
C SER A 62 -6.85 -2.99 6.53
N SER A 63 -8.17 -2.89 6.70
CA SER A 63 -9.05 -4.03 6.48
C SER A 63 -9.18 -4.32 4.97
N LEU A 64 -9.61 -5.53 4.61
CA LEU A 64 -9.87 -5.87 3.21
C LEU A 64 -10.95 -4.96 2.58
N ALA A 65 -11.91 -4.46 3.38
CA ALA A 65 -12.91 -3.51 2.90
C ALA A 65 -12.28 -2.15 2.56
N ASP A 66 -11.35 -1.68 3.38
CA ASP A 66 -10.64 -0.42 3.16
C ASP A 66 -9.71 -0.52 1.94
N ILE A 67 -9.00 -1.64 1.77
CA ILE A 67 -8.18 -1.87 0.57
C ILE A 67 -9.04 -1.82 -0.70
N LYS A 68 -10.24 -2.42 -0.68
CA LYS A 68 -11.18 -2.31 -1.80
C LYS A 68 -11.60 -0.87 -2.05
N TYR A 69 -11.89 -0.10 -1.00
CA TYR A 69 -12.25 1.30 -1.12
C TYR A 69 -11.10 2.14 -1.71
N LEU A 70 -9.88 1.96 -1.22
CA LEU A 70 -8.67 2.60 -1.75
C LEU A 70 -8.46 2.28 -3.23
N TRP A 71 -8.75 1.04 -3.65
CA TRP A 71 -8.68 0.61 -5.05
C TRP A 71 -9.74 1.26 -5.95
N THR A 72 -11.00 1.29 -5.53
CA THR A 72 -12.11 1.74 -6.39
C THR A 72 -12.38 3.24 -6.33
N GLU A 73 -12.40 3.79 -5.12
CA GLU A 73 -12.76 5.19 -4.84
C GLU A 73 -11.54 6.06 -4.52
N GLY A 74 -10.47 5.44 -4.00
CA GLY A 74 -9.19 6.10 -3.76
C GLY A 74 -8.30 6.16 -5.00
N GLU A 75 -7.04 6.53 -4.78
CA GLU A 75 -6.03 6.67 -5.83
C GLU A 75 -5.03 5.51 -5.86
N LEU A 76 -5.30 4.40 -5.14
CA LEU A 76 -4.38 3.26 -5.07
C LEU A 76 -4.03 2.70 -6.46
N LYS A 77 -5.01 2.68 -7.37
CA LYS A 77 -4.83 2.23 -8.77
C LYS A 77 -3.91 3.11 -9.61
N LEU A 78 -3.56 4.31 -9.15
CA LEU A 78 -2.57 5.16 -9.82
C LEU A 78 -1.14 4.70 -9.51
N GLU A 79 -0.94 4.02 -8.38
CA GLU A 79 0.38 3.65 -7.85
C GLU A 79 0.64 2.13 -7.92
N TYR A 80 -0.41 1.31 -7.95
CA TYR A 80 -0.33 -0.15 -7.99
C TYR A 80 -1.11 -0.78 -9.15
N GLY A 81 -0.54 -1.84 -9.70
CA GLY A 81 -1.23 -2.79 -10.56
C GLY A 81 -2.14 -3.74 -9.77
N ALA A 82 -3.15 -4.29 -10.45
CA ALA A 82 -4.10 -5.19 -9.80
C ALA A 82 -3.45 -6.46 -9.26
N ASP A 83 -2.45 -7.01 -9.98
CA ASP A 83 -1.74 -8.21 -9.53
C ASP A 83 -0.91 -7.93 -8.27
N GLU A 84 -0.23 -6.78 -8.19
CA GLU A 84 0.53 -6.37 -6.99
C GLU A 84 -0.38 -6.25 -5.76
N VAL A 85 -1.57 -5.64 -5.91
CA VAL A 85 -2.55 -5.55 -4.81
C VAL A 85 -3.08 -6.94 -4.41
N VAL A 86 -3.26 -7.84 -5.38
CA VAL A 86 -3.73 -9.20 -5.12
C VAL A 86 -2.69 -10.00 -4.35
N ASP A 87 -1.41 -9.90 -4.72
CA ASP A 87 -0.32 -10.57 -4.03
C ASP A 87 -0.23 -10.09 -2.57
N LEU A 88 -0.35 -8.78 -2.32
CA LEU A 88 -0.41 -8.22 -0.97
C LEU A 88 -1.63 -8.72 -0.17
N ILE A 89 -2.81 -8.81 -0.80
CA ILE A 89 -4.02 -9.35 -0.13
C ILE A 89 -3.84 -10.83 0.22
N GLU A 90 -3.22 -11.60 -0.67
CA GLU A 90 -2.98 -13.03 -0.44
C GLU A 90 -1.95 -13.26 0.68
N ALA A 91 -0.95 -12.40 0.79
CA ALA A 91 0.04 -12.41 1.87
C ALA A 91 -0.54 -11.97 3.23
N LEU A 92 -1.43 -10.97 3.25
CA LEU A 92 -1.95 -10.37 4.50
C LEU A 92 -3.18 -11.07 5.09
N PHE A 93 -3.97 -11.75 4.27
CA PHE A 93 -5.25 -12.31 4.70
C PHE A 93 -5.31 -13.81 4.42
N ALA A 94 -5.74 -14.59 5.41
CA ALA A 94 -6.00 -16.01 5.24
C ALA A 94 -7.07 -16.29 4.17
N ASP A 95 -7.01 -17.49 3.54
CA ASP A 95 -7.99 -17.86 2.53
C ASP A 95 -9.42 -17.88 3.06
N SER A 96 -10.31 -17.21 2.34
CA SER A 96 -11.73 -17.12 2.67
C SER A 96 -12.55 -16.76 1.44
N ASP A 97 -13.85 -17.05 1.47
CA ASP A 97 -14.77 -16.61 0.42
C ASP A 97 -14.83 -15.08 0.31
N TYR A 98 -14.57 -14.37 1.40
CA TYR A 98 -14.54 -12.90 1.41
C TYR A 98 -13.29 -12.38 0.68
N ARG A 99 -12.11 -12.95 0.97
CA ARG A 99 -10.85 -12.66 0.26
C ARG A 99 -10.96 -12.91 -1.24
N ARG A 100 -11.42 -14.11 -1.62
CA ARG A 100 -11.58 -14.49 -3.05
C ARG A 100 -12.54 -13.56 -3.80
N ARG A 101 -13.63 -13.12 -3.16
CA ARG A 101 -14.55 -12.12 -3.75
C ARG A 101 -13.92 -10.75 -3.90
N ALA A 102 -13.15 -10.29 -2.92
CA ALA A 102 -12.43 -9.01 -3.01
C ALA A 102 -11.42 -9.00 -4.17
N ILE A 103 -10.61 -10.06 -4.29
CA ILE A 103 -9.64 -10.25 -5.38
C ILE A 103 -10.36 -10.23 -6.74
N ALA A 104 -11.46 -10.99 -6.88
CA ALA A 104 -12.24 -11.01 -8.12
C ALA A 104 -12.80 -9.63 -8.48
N ASP A 105 -13.27 -8.85 -7.49
CA ASP A 105 -13.74 -7.49 -7.71
C ASP A 105 -12.62 -6.56 -8.19
N ILE A 106 -11.44 -6.61 -7.56
CA ILE A 106 -10.24 -5.83 -7.92
C ILE A 106 -9.83 -6.13 -9.36
N LYS A 107 -9.67 -7.41 -9.71
CA LYS A 107 -9.32 -7.83 -11.07
C LYS A 107 -10.34 -7.38 -12.12
N ARG A 108 -11.63 -7.40 -11.78
CA ARG A 108 -12.70 -6.95 -12.69
C ARG A 108 -12.65 -5.43 -12.93
N THR A 109 -12.38 -4.64 -11.90
CA THR A 109 -12.34 -3.17 -12.03
C THR A 109 -11.03 -2.66 -12.61
N ALA A 110 -9.96 -3.45 -12.58
CA ALA A 110 -8.68 -3.12 -13.22
C ALA A 110 -8.75 -2.93 -14.75
N VAL A 111 -9.72 -3.58 -15.40
CA VAL A 111 -9.87 -3.59 -16.88
C VAL A 111 -10.75 -2.43 -17.36
N ARG A 112 -11.34 -1.64 -16.46
CA ARG A 112 -12.26 -0.54 -16.76
C ARG A 112 -11.60 0.81 -16.55
#